data_AF-N9LR18-F1
#
_entry.id   AF-N9LR18-F1
#
_cell.length_a   1.000
_cell.length_b   1.000
_cell.length_c   1.000
_cell.angle_alpha   90.00
_cell.angle_beta   90.00
_cell.angle_gamma   90.00
#
_symmetry.space_group_name_H-M   'P 1'
#
loop_
_entity.id
_entity.type
_entity.pdbx_description
1 polymer ?
#
loop_
_entity_poly.entity_id
_entity_poly.type
_entity_poly.pdbx_seq_one_letter_code
_entity_poly.pdbx_strand_id
1 'polypeptide(L)'
;MERIFQNITKEFVKENFSSYQETKNLWVEAGGKASMISDTHDANVRWGDLFRKIEAGAVEPIKLILVALEIYPFNKVLLSELKNLISDNVLVNAKSFIDDQDQSSIALLNGIPTEHAAAAVTVALTENIQPNILDNRNADPISQSFKQSFANKAGEMIAIAGGAAWLQVVSQLISSVS
;
A
#
# COMPACT_ATOMS: atom_id res chain seq x y z
N MET A 1 -17.82 9.60 7.65
CA MET A 1 -18.25 8.62 6.63
C MET A 1 -17.13 7.62 6.53
N GLU A 2 -17.25 6.47 7.20
CA GLU A 2 -16.27 5.38 7.07
C GLU A 2 -16.24 4.97 5.59
N ARG A 3 -15.09 5.12 4.93
CA ARG A 3 -14.95 4.82 3.50
C ARG A 3 -15.01 3.30 3.34
N ILE A 4 -16.07 2.81 2.71
CA ILE A 4 -16.28 1.39 2.41
C ILE A 4 -15.29 0.98 1.31
N PHE A 5 -14.65 -0.17 1.49
CA PHE A 5 -13.73 -0.76 0.50
C PHE A 5 -14.45 -1.02 -0.83
N GLN A 6 -13.98 -0.41 -1.93
CA GLN A 6 -14.70 -0.40 -3.21
C GLN A 6 -14.84 -1.80 -3.84
N ASN A 7 -15.98 -2.02 -4.50
CA ASN A 7 -16.28 -3.30 -5.17
C ASN A 7 -15.26 -3.66 -6.25
N ILE A 8 -14.79 -2.69 -7.04
CA ILE A 8 -13.77 -2.95 -8.07
C ILE A 8 -12.46 -3.44 -7.45
N THR A 9 -12.06 -2.90 -6.30
CA THR A 9 -10.88 -3.34 -5.54
C THR A 9 -11.09 -4.73 -4.95
N LYS A 10 -12.30 -5.01 -4.42
CA LYS A 10 -12.67 -6.35 -3.92
C LYS A 10 -12.54 -7.41 -5.00
N GLU A 11 -13.07 -7.17 -6.19
CA GLU A 11 -12.99 -8.11 -7.30
C GLU A 11 -11.55 -8.29 -7.79
N PHE A 12 -10.78 -7.21 -7.91
CA PHE A 12 -9.36 -7.32 -8.23
C PHE A 12 -8.61 -8.22 -7.24
N VAL A 13 -8.79 -8.01 -5.93
CA VAL A 13 -8.12 -8.81 -4.90
C VAL A 13 -8.57 -10.28 -4.96
N LYS A 14 -9.87 -10.54 -5.15
CA LYS A 14 -10.41 -11.90 -5.29
C LYS A 14 -9.80 -12.66 -6.45
N GLU A 15 -9.70 -12.02 -7.61
CA GLU A 15 -9.21 -12.63 -8.84
C GLU A 15 -7.69 -12.88 -8.79
N ASN A 16 -6.93 -11.96 -8.18
CA ASN A 16 -5.47 -11.96 -8.22
C ASN A 16 -4.79 -12.59 -7.00
N PHE A 17 -5.53 -12.82 -5.90
CA PHE A 17 -5.05 -13.50 -4.69
C PHE A 17 -5.93 -14.70 -4.36
N SER A 18 -6.16 -15.53 -5.36
CA SER A 18 -7.23 -16.51 -5.36
C SER A 18 -6.86 -17.83 -4.70
N SER A 19 -5.58 -18.18 -4.54
CA SER A 19 -5.20 -19.40 -3.81
C SER A 19 -5.29 -19.22 -2.29
N TYR A 20 -5.40 -20.34 -1.54
CA TYR A 20 -5.42 -20.29 -0.08
C TYR A 20 -4.19 -19.58 0.49
N GLN A 21 -3.01 -19.92 -0.03
CA GLN A 21 -1.76 -19.37 0.47
C GLN A 21 -1.63 -17.88 0.15
N GLU A 22 -2.01 -17.44 -1.05
CA GLU A 22 -1.98 -16.02 -1.43
C GLU A 22 -2.98 -15.21 -0.60
N THR A 23 -4.22 -15.71 -0.43
CA THR A 23 -5.21 -15.07 0.45
C THR A 23 -4.66 -14.96 1.88
N LYS A 24 -4.01 -16.03 2.37
CA LYS A 24 -3.47 -16.07 3.73
C LYS A 24 -2.32 -15.10 3.93
N ASN A 25 -1.36 -15.07 3.01
CA ASN A 25 -0.23 -14.16 3.09
C ASN A 25 -0.73 -12.71 3.08
N LEU A 26 -1.56 -12.35 2.09
CA LEU A 26 -2.11 -11.00 1.96
C LEU A 26 -2.88 -10.57 3.22
N TRP A 27 -3.70 -11.46 3.79
CA TRP A 27 -4.46 -11.18 5.01
C TRP A 27 -3.57 -10.98 6.25
N VAL A 28 -2.61 -11.87 6.46
CA VAL A 28 -1.76 -11.86 7.65
C VAL A 28 -0.79 -10.70 7.61
N GLU A 29 -0.19 -10.41 6.46
CA GLU A 29 0.70 -9.26 6.26
C GLU A 29 -0.04 -7.93 6.46
N ALA A 30 -1.33 -7.86 6.12
CA ALA A 30 -2.18 -6.71 6.42
C ALA A 30 -2.56 -6.58 7.92
N GLY A 31 -2.05 -7.47 8.79
CA GLY A 31 -2.31 -7.47 10.24
C GLY A 31 -3.47 -8.38 10.68
N GLY A 32 -4.06 -9.15 9.76
CA GLY A 32 -5.12 -10.08 10.04
C GLY A 32 -4.65 -11.34 10.76
N LYS A 33 -5.53 -11.97 11.56
CA LYS A 33 -5.23 -13.25 12.21
C LYS A 33 -5.38 -14.41 11.22
N ALA A 34 -4.37 -15.27 11.11
CA ALA A 34 -4.41 -16.45 10.24
C ALA A 34 -5.62 -17.37 10.51
N SER A 35 -6.06 -17.46 11.77
CA SER A 35 -7.22 -18.27 12.17
C SER A 35 -8.57 -17.74 11.67
N MET A 36 -8.61 -16.54 11.08
CA MET A 36 -9.83 -15.94 10.52
C MET A 36 -10.08 -16.32 9.06
N ILE A 37 -9.17 -17.06 8.44
CA ILE A 37 -9.27 -17.49 7.05
C ILE A 37 -9.98 -18.84 7.05
N SER A 38 -11.06 -18.94 6.27
CA SER A 38 -11.77 -20.19 6.12
C SER A 38 -10.94 -21.20 5.34
N ASP A 39 -10.93 -22.45 5.83
CA ASP A 39 -10.32 -23.60 5.17
C ASP A 39 -11.25 -24.13 4.07
N THR A 40 -11.50 -23.29 3.07
CA THR A 40 -12.27 -23.63 1.88
C THR A 40 -11.41 -23.42 0.64
N HIS A 41 -11.65 -24.22 -0.40
CA HIS A 41 -10.98 -24.08 -1.69
C HIS A 41 -11.57 -22.93 -2.52
N ASP A 42 -12.76 -22.42 -2.17
CA ASP A 42 -13.43 -21.34 -2.90
C ASP A 42 -12.94 -19.95 -2.49
N ALA A 43 -12.28 -19.26 -3.42
CA ALA A 43 -11.77 -17.89 -3.23
C ALA A 43 -12.89 -16.87 -2.95
N ASN A 44 -14.08 -17.03 -3.55
CA ASN A 44 -15.20 -16.12 -3.33
C ASN A 44 -15.69 -16.19 -1.89
N VAL A 45 -15.75 -17.40 -1.33
CA VAL A 45 -16.17 -17.61 0.06
C VAL A 45 -15.13 -17.05 1.03
N ARG A 46 -13.83 -17.30 0.79
CA ARG A 46 -12.75 -16.74 1.63
C ARG A 46 -12.79 -15.22 1.65
N TRP A 47 -12.70 -14.59 0.48
CA TRP A 47 -12.64 -13.13 0.39
C TRP A 47 -13.95 -12.45 0.75
N GLY A 48 -15.10 -13.03 0.42
CA GLY A 48 -16.40 -12.50 0.84
C GLY A 48 -16.56 -12.47 2.36
N ASP A 49 -15.99 -13.45 3.07
CA ASP A 49 -15.94 -13.45 4.52
C ASP A 49 -14.90 -12.46 5.08
N LEU A 50 -13.71 -12.37 4.49
CA LEU A 50 -12.67 -11.42 4.91
C LEU A 50 -13.07 -9.95 4.67
N PHE A 51 -13.75 -9.61 3.57
CA PHE A 51 -14.22 -8.25 3.33
C PHE A 51 -15.29 -7.82 4.34
N ARG A 52 -16.19 -8.72 4.74
CA ARG A 52 -17.12 -8.45 5.85
C ARG A 52 -16.38 -8.18 7.16
N LYS A 53 -15.26 -8.86 7.41
CA LYS A 53 -14.41 -8.60 8.59
C LYS A 53 -13.65 -7.28 8.50
N ILE A 54 -13.19 -6.89 7.31
CA ILE A 54 -12.59 -5.56 7.07
C ILE A 54 -13.60 -4.45 7.34
N GLU A 55 -14.83 -4.61 6.85
CA GLU A 55 -15.93 -3.68 7.13
C GLU A 55 -16.29 -3.62 8.63
N ALA A 56 -16.05 -4.71 9.36
CA ALA A 56 -16.18 -4.75 10.82
C ALA A 56 -14.91 -4.27 11.58
N GLY A 57 -13.89 -3.76 10.89
CA GLY A 57 -12.67 -3.20 11.48
C GLY A 57 -11.60 -4.21 11.87
N ALA A 58 -11.67 -5.46 11.41
CA ALA A 58 -10.65 -6.47 11.72
C ALA A 58 -9.27 -6.14 11.13
N VAL A 59 -9.26 -5.48 9.97
CA VAL A 59 -8.07 -4.98 9.26
C VAL A 59 -8.46 -3.66 8.60
N GLU A 60 -7.58 -2.67 8.64
CA GLU A 60 -7.79 -1.41 7.94
C GLU A 60 -7.61 -1.61 6.42
N PRO A 61 -8.55 -1.13 5.58
CA PRO A 61 -8.46 -1.28 4.12
C PRO A 61 -7.12 -0.80 3.53
N ILE A 62 -6.55 0.26 4.10
CA ILE A 62 -5.27 0.84 3.67
C ILE A 62 -4.11 -0.17 3.76
N LYS A 63 -4.10 -1.02 4.80
CA LYS A 63 -3.06 -2.05 5.00
C LYS A 63 -3.16 -3.15 3.96
N LEU A 64 -4.38 -3.62 3.68
CA LEU A 64 -4.61 -4.66 2.66
C LEU A 64 -4.16 -4.18 1.27
N ILE A 65 -4.47 -2.93 0.92
CA ILE A 65 -4.10 -2.36 -0.38
C ILE A 65 -2.58 -2.18 -0.48
N LEU A 66 -1.93 -1.69 0.59
CA LEU A 66 -0.47 -1.55 0.64
C LEU A 66 0.23 -2.88 0.36
N VAL A 67 -0.17 -3.96 1.03
CA VAL A 67 0.40 -5.29 0.80
C VAL A 67 0.10 -5.79 -0.62
N ALA A 68 -1.12 -5.57 -1.13
CA ALA A 68 -1.45 -5.95 -2.50
C ALA A 68 -0.59 -5.21 -3.55
N LEU A 69 -0.23 -3.95 -3.28
CA LEU A 69 0.65 -3.14 -4.13
C LEU A 69 2.11 -3.60 -4.08
N GLU A 70 2.57 -4.33 -3.07
CA GLU A 70 3.92 -4.92 -3.09
C GLU A 70 4.06 -5.93 -4.25
N ILE A 71 2.98 -6.62 -4.60
CA ILE A 71 2.94 -7.59 -5.70
C ILE A 71 2.51 -6.92 -7.02
N TYR A 72 1.63 -5.91 -6.95
CA TYR A 72 1.06 -5.20 -8.11
C TYR A 72 1.27 -3.67 -8.03
N PRO A 73 2.53 -3.18 -8.05
CA PRO A 73 2.87 -1.80 -7.67
C PRO A 73 2.33 -0.69 -8.58
N PHE A 74 1.99 -1.03 -9.83
CA PHE A 74 1.46 -0.10 -10.82
C PHE A 74 -0.03 -0.34 -11.12
N ASN A 75 -0.72 -1.12 -10.29
CA ASN A 75 -2.14 -1.39 -10.51
C ASN A 75 -3.00 -0.16 -10.21
N LYS A 76 -3.70 0.36 -11.22
CA LYS A 76 -4.49 1.59 -11.09
C LYS A 76 -5.67 1.44 -10.15
N VAL A 77 -6.31 0.27 -10.08
CA VAL A 77 -7.44 0.02 -9.17
C VAL A 77 -6.98 0.17 -7.73
N LEU A 78 -5.89 -0.51 -7.36
CA LEU A 78 -5.30 -0.43 -6.03
C LEU A 78 -4.78 0.97 -5.70
N LEU A 79 -4.03 1.61 -6.61
CA LEU A 79 -3.48 2.95 -6.39
C LEU A 79 -4.58 4.03 -6.28
N SER A 80 -5.65 3.92 -7.07
CA SER A 80 -6.80 4.82 -7.01
C SER A 80 -7.52 4.68 -5.68
N GLU A 81 -7.78 3.44 -5.24
CA GLU A 81 -8.40 3.20 -3.94
C GLU A 81 -7.50 3.70 -2.80
N LEU A 82 -6.19 3.45 -2.87
CA LEU A 82 -5.24 3.92 -1.88
C LEU A 82 -5.23 5.45 -1.77
N LYS A 83 -5.22 6.14 -2.92
CA LYS A 83 -5.33 7.61 -2.99
C LYS A 83 -6.66 8.11 -2.40
N ASN A 84 -7.74 7.36 -2.61
CA ASN A 84 -9.03 7.67 -2.00
C ASN A 84 -9.09 7.39 -0.49
N LEU A 85 -8.11 6.71 0.12
CA LEU A 85 -8.10 6.48 1.57
C LEU A 85 -7.23 7.48 2.34
N ILE A 86 -6.43 8.28 1.64
CA ILE A 86 -5.59 9.34 2.21
C ILE A 86 -6.22 10.73 2.00
N SER A 87 -5.81 11.70 2.80
CA SER A 87 -6.22 13.09 2.61
C SER A 87 -5.28 13.81 1.64
N ASP A 88 -5.79 14.82 0.93
CA ASP A 88 -4.99 15.60 -0.02
C ASP A 88 -3.78 16.25 0.64
N ASN A 89 -3.92 16.75 1.87
CA ASN A 89 -2.81 17.34 2.63
C ASN A 89 -1.68 16.33 2.89
N VAL A 90 -2.04 15.09 3.24
CA VAL A 90 -1.08 14.01 3.48
C VAL A 90 -0.36 13.63 2.17
N LEU A 91 -1.07 13.63 1.04
CA LEU A 91 -0.47 13.41 -0.28
C LEU A 91 0.45 14.55 -0.71
N VAL A 92 0.10 15.81 -0.44
CA VAL A 92 0.96 16.97 -0.69
C VAL A 92 2.27 16.86 0.09
N ASN A 93 2.18 16.55 1.39
CA ASN A 93 3.35 16.36 2.23
C ASN A 93 4.26 15.23 1.70
N ALA A 94 3.67 14.13 1.24
CA ALA A 94 4.42 13.03 0.63
C ALA A 94 5.11 13.44 -0.68
N LYS A 95 4.46 14.25 -1.52
CA LYS A 95 5.07 14.78 -2.76
C LYS A 95 6.24 15.71 -2.47
N SER A 96 6.06 16.67 -1.56
CA SER A 96 7.16 17.55 -1.12
C SER A 96 8.32 16.76 -0.53
N PHE A 97 8.05 15.69 0.20
CA PHE A 97 9.11 14.79 0.67
C PHE A 97 9.89 14.11 -0.46
N ILE A 98 9.20 13.62 -1.51
CA ILE A 98 9.86 13.01 -2.67
C ILE A 98 10.72 14.03 -3.44
N ASP A 99 10.24 15.26 -3.58
CA ASP A 99 10.89 16.30 -4.37
C ASP A 99 12.06 16.98 -3.63
N ASP A 100 11.88 17.36 -2.36
CA ASP A 100 12.82 18.22 -1.62
C ASP A 100 13.70 17.46 -0.60
N GLN A 101 13.24 16.31 -0.10
CA GLN A 101 13.94 15.43 0.86
C GLN A 101 14.53 16.14 2.10
N ASP A 102 13.95 17.29 2.49
CA ASP A 102 14.46 18.11 3.59
C ASP A 102 13.86 17.73 4.96
N GLN A 103 14.45 18.23 6.05
CA GLN A 103 14.00 17.92 7.41
C GLN A 103 12.56 18.38 7.70
N SER A 104 12.09 19.45 7.07
CA SER A 104 10.72 19.93 7.19
C SER A 104 9.71 18.93 6.63
N SER A 105 9.99 18.39 5.45
CA SER A 105 9.12 17.42 4.79
C SER A 105 9.03 16.10 5.57
N ILE A 106 10.13 15.66 6.19
CA ILE A 106 10.17 14.49 7.08
C ILE A 106 9.33 14.73 8.35
N ALA A 107 9.46 15.91 8.97
CA ALA A 107 8.69 16.25 10.16
C ALA A 107 7.17 16.25 9.89
N LEU A 108 6.75 16.71 8.69
CA LEU A 108 5.36 16.68 8.26
C LEU A 108 4.80 15.26 8.12
N LEU A 109 5.61 14.30 7.67
CA LEU A 109 5.20 12.89 7.56
C LEU A 109 5.16 12.17 8.91
N ASN A 110 6.09 12.47 9.82
CA ASN A 110 6.14 11.85 11.15
C ASN A 110 4.94 12.22 12.04
N GLY A 111 4.22 13.31 11.73
CA GLY A 111 2.98 13.69 12.42
C GLY A 111 1.73 12.93 11.95
N ILE A 112 1.85 12.00 10.99
CA ILE A 112 0.75 11.29 10.34
C ILE A 112 0.77 9.82 10.79
N PRO A 113 -0.38 9.15 10.98
CA PRO A 113 -0.41 7.70 11.19
C PRO A 113 0.39 6.95 10.12
N THR A 114 1.18 5.96 10.55
CA THR A 114 2.19 5.28 9.72
C THR A 114 1.62 4.75 8.41
N GLU A 115 0.44 4.15 8.45
CA GLU A 115 -0.24 3.57 7.30
C GLU A 115 -0.66 4.63 6.28
N HIS A 116 -1.11 5.79 6.75
CA HIS A 116 -1.51 6.90 5.90
C HIS A 116 -0.29 7.59 5.28
N ALA A 117 0.81 7.70 6.04
CA ALA A 117 2.08 8.21 5.51
C ALA A 117 2.64 7.24 4.45
N ALA A 118 2.67 5.93 4.74
CA ALA A 118 3.10 4.90 3.81
C ALA A 118 2.26 4.93 2.52
N ALA A 119 0.94 4.96 2.65
CA ALA A 119 0.02 5.06 1.51
C ALA A 119 0.28 6.28 0.64
N ALA A 120 0.47 7.45 1.25
CA ALA A 120 0.72 8.68 0.52
C ALA A 120 2.07 8.69 -0.18
N VAL A 121 3.11 8.16 0.46
CA VAL A 121 4.43 7.98 -0.16
C VAL A 121 4.35 6.98 -1.30
N THR A 122 3.63 5.86 -1.15
CA THR A 122 3.42 4.89 -2.24
C THR A 122 2.75 5.54 -3.44
N VAL A 123 1.67 6.30 -3.25
CA VAL A 123 0.99 7.00 -4.35
C VAL A 123 1.92 8.05 -4.98
N ALA A 124 2.57 8.90 -4.17
CA ALA A 124 3.45 9.96 -4.65
C ALA A 124 4.66 9.42 -5.42
N LEU A 125 5.32 8.39 -4.90
CA LEU A 125 6.46 7.74 -5.54
C LEU A 125 6.05 7.08 -6.87
N THR A 126 4.90 6.39 -6.89
CA THR A 126 4.42 5.75 -8.12
C THR A 126 4.00 6.78 -9.17
N GLU A 127 3.39 7.90 -8.79
CA GLU A 127 3.10 9.03 -9.71
C GLU A 127 4.40 9.70 -10.21
N ASN A 128 5.47 9.75 -9.40
CA ASN A 128 6.78 10.29 -9.79
C ASN A 128 7.51 9.38 -10.78
N ILE A 129 7.50 8.06 -10.55
CA ILE A 129 8.11 7.05 -11.44
C ILE A 129 7.34 6.91 -12.75
N GLN A 130 6.00 6.84 -12.67
CA GLN A 130 5.11 6.73 -13.82
C GLN A 130 4.10 7.88 -13.82
N PRO A 131 4.47 9.03 -14.40
CA PRO A 131 3.57 10.17 -14.53
C PRO A 131 2.27 9.78 -15.23
N ASN A 132 1.15 10.32 -14.74
CA ASN A 132 -0.19 10.07 -15.25
C ASN A 132 -0.64 8.59 -15.17
N ILE A 133 -0.05 7.79 -14.28
CA ILE A 133 -0.52 6.41 -14.05
C ILE A 133 -2.00 6.35 -13.66
N LEU A 134 -2.48 7.31 -12.86
CA LEU A 134 -3.90 7.40 -12.48
C LEU A 134 -4.78 8.14 -13.49
N ASP A 135 -4.26 8.51 -14.67
CA ASP A 135 -5.09 9.08 -15.74
C ASP A 135 -5.88 7.96 -16.42
N ASN A 136 -7.21 8.09 -16.38
CA ASN A 136 -8.18 7.16 -16.97
C ASN A 136 -8.06 7.06 -18.51
N ARG A 137 -7.37 8.01 -19.17
CA ARG A 137 -7.11 7.97 -20.61
C ARG A 137 -5.93 7.05 -20.98
N ASN A 138 -5.09 6.68 -20.02
CA ASN A 138 -3.98 5.78 -20.24
C ASN A 138 -4.45 4.34 -20.07
N ALA A 139 -3.98 3.41 -20.91
CA ALA A 139 -4.19 1.98 -20.67
C ALA A 139 -3.49 1.55 -19.37
N ASP A 140 -3.98 0.50 -18.72
CA ASP A 140 -3.26 -0.15 -17.63
C ASP A 140 -1.92 -0.67 -18.16
N PRO A 141 -0.78 -0.21 -17.63
CA PRO A 141 0.50 -0.76 -18.04
C PRO A 141 0.47 -2.25 -17.76
N ILE A 142 0.64 -3.04 -18.83
CA ILE A 142 0.61 -4.50 -18.81
C ILE A 142 1.49 -5.01 -17.67
N SER A 143 0.86 -5.70 -16.74
CA SER A 143 1.41 -6.22 -15.50
C SER A 143 2.39 -7.37 -15.74
N GLN A 144 3.56 -7.18 -16.37
CA GLN A 144 4.53 -8.29 -16.48
C GLN A 144 6.04 -8.00 -16.48
N SER A 145 6.55 -6.80 -16.25
CA SER A 145 8.01 -6.63 -16.23
C SER A 145 8.56 -5.61 -15.24
N PHE A 146 8.13 -5.65 -13.98
CA PHE A 146 8.87 -4.93 -12.93
C PHE A 146 8.72 -5.53 -11.51
N LYS A 147 8.53 -6.85 -11.40
CA LYS A 147 8.42 -7.54 -10.09
C LYS A 147 9.69 -7.46 -9.22
N GLN A 148 10.85 -7.12 -9.79
CA GLN A 148 12.12 -7.24 -9.07
C GLN A 148 12.77 -5.91 -8.72
N SER A 149 12.57 -4.84 -9.49
CA SER A 149 13.23 -3.55 -9.22
C SER A 149 12.37 -2.61 -8.36
N PHE A 150 11.04 -2.62 -8.50
CA PHE A 150 10.15 -1.90 -7.56
C PHE A 150 10.04 -2.64 -6.22
N ALA A 151 9.91 -3.96 -6.21
CA ALA A 151 9.97 -4.74 -4.96
C ALA A 151 11.34 -4.60 -4.26
N ASN A 152 12.44 -4.43 -4.99
CA ASN A 152 13.72 -4.11 -4.37
C ASN A 152 13.81 -2.66 -3.90
N LYS A 153 13.22 -1.66 -4.57
CA LYS A 153 13.32 -0.25 -4.15
C LYS A 153 12.28 0.15 -3.11
N ALA A 154 11.02 -0.22 -3.33
CA ALA A 154 9.94 -0.09 -2.36
C ALA A 154 10.11 -1.09 -1.21
N GLY A 155 10.59 -2.32 -1.46
CA GLY A 155 10.96 -3.27 -0.41
C GLY A 155 12.30 -2.94 0.25
N GLU A 156 13.27 -2.26 -0.38
CA GLU A 156 14.35 -1.58 0.34
C GLU A 156 13.74 -0.51 1.22
N MET A 157 12.90 0.40 0.70
CA MET A 157 12.28 1.48 1.47
C MET A 157 11.32 1.00 2.58
N ILE A 158 10.67 -0.17 2.43
CA ILE A 158 9.75 -0.80 3.39
C ILE A 158 10.50 -1.75 4.35
N ALA A 159 11.56 -2.45 3.92
CA ALA A 159 12.45 -3.21 4.82
C ALA A 159 13.33 -2.27 5.67
N ILE A 160 13.66 -1.11 5.13
CA ILE A 160 14.16 0.08 5.83
C ILE A 160 13.08 0.63 6.78
N ALA A 161 11.80 0.58 6.40
CA ALA A 161 10.67 1.04 7.19
C ALA A 161 9.90 -0.08 7.93
N GLY A 162 10.59 -1.13 8.38
CA GLY A 162 10.12 -1.84 9.57
C GLY A 162 9.92 -0.77 10.66
N GLY A 163 8.75 -0.71 11.28
CA GLY A 163 8.34 0.46 12.09
C GLY A 163 9.31 0.91 13.19
N ALA A 164 10.28 0.07 13.58
CA ALA A 164 11.39 0.39 14.48
C ALA A 164 12.72 0.75 13.77
N ALA A 165 12.91 0.35 12.51
CA ALA A 165 14.08 0.65 11.66
C ALA A 165 14.00 2.03 10.99
N TRP A 166 12.80 2.60 10.78
CA TRP A 166 12.62 3.96 10.23
C TRP A 166 13.40 5.02 11.05
N LEU A 167 13.39 4.93 12.39
CA LEU A 167 14.16 5.82 13.26
C LEU A 167 15.68 5.67 13.12
N GLN A 168 16.18 4.47 12.81
CA GLN A 168 17.61 4.23 12.56
C GLN A 168 18.05 4.65 11.15
N VAL A 169 17.18 4.51 10.17
CA VAL A 169 17.40 4.98 8.79
C VAL A 169 17.44 6.50 8.75
N VAL A 170 16.50 7.15 9.43
CA VAL A 170 16.52 8.61 9.64
C VAL A 170 17.80 9.02 10.38
N SER A 171 18.24 8.28 11.40
CA SER A 171 19.50 8.55 12.10
C SER A 171 20.75 8.36 11.23
N GLN A 172 20.80 7.38 10.33
CA GLN A 172 21.95 7.14 9.46
C GLN A 172 22.05 8.16 8.33
N LEU A 173 20.90 8.54 7.73
CA LEU A 173 20.82 9.63 6.75
C LEU A 173 21.21 10.99 7.36
N ILE A 174 20.91 11.24 8.64
CA ILE A 174 21.36 12.44 9.36
C ILE A 174 22.88 12.42 9.64
N SER A 175 23.47 11.24 9.88
CA SER A 175 24.91 11.10 10.16
C SER A 175 25.82 11.10 8.92
N SER A 176 25.28 10.89 7.71
CA SER A 176 26.06 10.97 6.46
C SER A 176 26.22 12.39 5.91
N VAL A 177 25.68 13.40 6.61
CA VAL A 177 25.76 14.83 6.27
C VAL A 177 26.67 15.58 7.26
N SER A 178 27.48 14.87 8.06
CA SER A 178 28.52 15.44 8.92
C SER A 178 29.91 15.05 8.49
#